data_AF-A0A1C6QF34-F1
#
_entry.id   AF-A0A1C6QF34-F1
#
_cell.length_a   1.000
_cell.length_b   1.000
_cell.length_c   1.000
_cell.angle_alpha   90.00
_cell.angle_beta   90.00
_cell.angle_gamma   90.00
#
_symmetry.space_group_name_H-M   'P 1'
#
loop_
_entity.id
_entity.type
_entity.pdbx_description
1 polymer ?
#
loop_
_entity_poly.entity_id
_entity_poly.type
_entity_poly.pdbx_seq_one_letter_code
_entity_poly.pdbx_strand_id
1 'polypeptide(L)'
;MTTTSQPSPTDAQAEGPARPPAVGSQMVIEALGTSPQRLARLHKTDSTEDVIAWLVAVAARHVDRVHEQLTDAAQRAASTLTGVATGKSQINSLGVLQNSATQIDILAARRADAIERLKEVLHAYRQVTALDDTTTQPAHRAGQALFTRPHPAPSRPRTAPPVPLPLTSQEPMPASRTDLASFADVLASHLPGDWHSTYRRHDAYSDQFPLDDEVWDNGHVSWAFSEFVLGHDAQLTGPDGQRLCVIDRPLHRDQFLVAPLAPGEGFKPHHFAGVDEPNGIKVGNDPVRAAVAVSPRVLPRYQSALAAVRHNAQVQPEPPVRPAPPEVDQVLTLTRYADGAFGTPYATVPAEARTTLYVHGFQYHPHQGAFLLAAAYGAAGQALRIQAVAQQLAAHGIGVNLRHSPPPSVTRPAVNAHTVLPGPAPVAHHR
;
A
#
# COMPACT_ATOMS: atom_id res chain seq x y z
N MET A 1 -27.37 -37.41 -49.29
CA MET A 1 -26.76 -36.06 -49.36
C MET A 1 -27.34 -35.28 -48.19
N THR A 2 -26.54 -35.16 -47.14
CA THR A 2 -26.94 -34.73 -45.80
C THR A 2 -25.93 -33.69 -45.31
N THR A 3 -26.33 -32.90 -44.31
CA THR A 3 -25.63 -31.79 -43.61
C THR A 3 -25.77 -30.43 -44.29
N THR A 4 -26.70 -29.54 -43.88
CA THR A 4 -27.06 -28.97 -42.56
C THR A 4 -26.16 -27.80 -42.15
N SER A 5 -26.82 -26.64 -42.14
CA SER A 5 -26.44 -25.28 -41.81
C SER A 5 -25.44 -25.08 -40.65
N GLN A 6 -24.48 -24.18 -40.90
CA GLN A 6 -23.68 -23.49 -39.89
C GLN A 6 -24.55 -22.67 -38.92
N PRO A 7 -24.25 -22.66 -37.62
CA PRO A 7 -24.74 -21.65 -36.70
C PRO A 7 -23.78 -20.45 -36.63
N SER A 8 -24.36 -19.26 -36.61
CA SER A 8 -23.72 -17.97 -36.35
C SER A 8 -23.20 -17.88 -34.90
N PRO A 9 -22.05 -17.23 -34.63
CA PRO A 9 -21.59 -16.99 -33.27
C PRO A 9 -22.27 -15.72 -32.75
N THR A 10 -23.28 -15.88 -31.90
CA THR A 10 -23.76 -14.85 -30.97
C THR A 10 -23.40 -15.34 -29.56
N ASP A 11 -22.97 -14.40 -28.72
CA ASP A 11 -22.72 -14.54 -27.27
C ASP A 11 -21.51 -15.37 -26.83
N ALA A 12 -20.32 -14.84 -27.11
CA ALA A 12 -19.20 -14.95 -26.18
C ALA A 12 -19.01 -13.57 -25.51
N GLN A 13 -19.84 -13.29 -24.51
CA GLN A 13 -19.50 -12.29 -23.49
C GLN A 13 -18.16 -12.71 -22.92
N ALA A 14 -17.11 -11.94 -23.25
CA ALA A 14 -15.85 -11.99 -22.55
C ALA A 14 -16.11 -11.53 -21.10
N GLU A 15 -16.44 -12.47 -20.22
CA GLU A 15 -16.09 -12.36 -18.82
C GLU A 15 -14.58 -12.09 -18.77
N GLY A 16 -14.22 -10.82 -18.59
CA GLY A 16 -12.86 -10.43 -18.27
C GLY A 16 -12.40 -11.25 -17.06
N PRO A 17 -11.11 -11.65 -17.01
CA PRO A 17 -10.63 -12.53 -15.95
C PRO A 17 -11.00 -11.93 -14.59
N ALA A 18 -11.74 -12.70 -13.80
CA ALA A 18 -12.07 -12.36 -12.43
C ALA A 18 -10.77 -11.88 -11.76
N ARG A 19 -10.80 -10.64 -11.26
CA ARG A 19 -9.65 -10.02 -10.59
C ARG A 19 -9.17 -11.03 -9.53
N PRO A 20 -7.89 -11.43 -9.54
CA PRO A 20 -7.41 -12.43 -8.59
C PRO A 20 -7.74 -11.96 -7.17
N PRO A 21 -8.12 -12.87 -6.26
CA PRO A 21 -8.45 -12.51 -4.90
C PRO A 21 -7.26 -11.76 -4.27
N ALA A 22 -7.56 -10.65 -3.60
CA ALA A 22 -6.53 -9.83 -2.97
C ALA A 22 -5.77 -10.67 -1.93
N VAL A 23 -4.44 -10.53 -1.90
CA VAL A 23 -3.52 -11.47 -1.24
C VAL A 23 -3.80 -11.69 0.25
N GLY A 24 -4.06 -10.62 1.01
CA GLY A 24 -4.42 -10.70 2.42
C GLY A 24 -5.78 -11.35 2.64
N SER A 25 -6.77 -11.01 1.82
CA SER A 25 -8.08 -11.67 1.86
C SER A 25 -7.99 -13.16 1.54
N GLN A 26 -7.15 -13.54 0.58
CA GLN A 26 -6.88 -14.93 0.22
C GLN A 26 -6.20 -15.70 1.36
N MET A 27 -5.22 -15.09 2.04
CA MET A 27 -4.56 -15.69 3.21
C MET A 27 -5.56 -16.04 4.31
N VAL A 28 -6.57 -15.20 4.56
CA VAL A 28 -7.61 -15.49 5.56
C VAL A 28 -8.52 -16.63 5.11
N ILE A 29 -8.91 -16.65 3.82
CA ILE A 29 -9.72 -17.74 3.25
C ILE A 29 -8.99 -19.08 3.35
N GLU A 30 -7.70 -19.12 3.03
CA GLU A 30 -6.88 -20.32 3.15
C GLU A 30 -6.70 -20.75 4.62
N ALA A 31 -6.54 -19.78 5.52
CA ALA A 31 -6.30 -20.05 6.93
C ALA A 31 -7.54 -20.51 7.70
N LEU A 32 -8.73 -19.99 7.36
CA LEU A 32 -9.96 -20.13 8.17
C LEU A 32 -11.16 -20.66 7.35
N GLY A 33 -11.01 -20.87 6.05
CA GLY A 33 -12.09 -21.33 5.17
C GLY A 33 -13.22 -20.32 4.94
N THR A 34 -13.06 -19.08 5.41
CA THR A 34 -14.09 -18.02 5.31
C THR A 34 -13.47 -16.67 4.98
N SER A 35 -14.25 -15.77 4.38
CA SER A 35 -13.75 -14.44 4.03
C SER A 35 -13.65 -13.53 5.27
N PRO A 36 -12.69 -12.57 5.29
CA PRO A 36 -12.52 -11.67 6.44
C PRO A 36 -13.78 -10.89 6.81
N GLN A 37 -14.59 -10.50 5.81
CA GLN A 37 -15.85 -9.77 6.00
C GLN A 37 -16.95 -10.62 6.65
N ARG A 38 -16.91 -11.93 6.41
CA ARG A 38 -17.86 -12.88 6.98
C ARG A 38 -17.45 -13.29 8.39
N LEU A 39 -16.15 -13.29 8.69
CA LEU A 39 -15.58 -13.62 10.00
C LEU A 39 -16.15 -12.74 11.12
N ALA A 40 -16.18 -11.42 10.92
CA ALA A 40 -16.73 -10.44 11.88
C ALA A 40 -18.26 -10.49 12.05
N ARG A 41 -18.96 -11.39 11.35
CA ARG A 41 -20.40 -11.61 11.49
C ARG A 41 -20.74 -12.94 12.16
N LEU A 42 -19.73 -13.74 12.51
CA LEU A 42 -19.90 -15.05 13.14
C LEU A 42 -20.01 -14.96 14.65
N HIS A 43 -19.48 -13.90 15.25
CA HIS A 43 -19.39 -13.74 16.70
C HIS A 43 -20.43 -12.75 17.22
N LYS A 44 -20.74 -12.89 18.52
CA LYS A 44 -21.61 -11.93 19.20
C LYS A 44 -20.87 -10.60 19.30
N THR A 45 -21.55 -9.50 19.00
CA THR A 45 -20.97 -8.15 19.05
C THR A 45 -20.32 -7.88 20.41
N ASP A 46 -19.12 -7.30 20.38
CA ASP A 46 -18.25 -6.97 21.53
C ASP A 46 -17.70 -8.18 22.30
N SER A 47 -17.77 -9.39 21.74
CA SER A 47 -17.02 -10.52 22.29
C SER A 47 -15.53 -10.43 21.94
N THR A 48 -14.68 -11.11 22.69
CA THR A 48 -13.22 -11.15 22.42
C THR A 48 -12.96 -11.69 21.01
N GLU A 49 -13.74 -12.68 20.59
CA GLU A 49 -13.70 -13.30 19.27
C GLU A 49 -14.11 -12.31 18.17
N ASP A 50 -15.11 -11.45 18.43
CA ASP A 50 -15.55 -10.40 17.51
C ASP A 50 -14.47 -9.32 17.32
N VAL A 51 -13.86 -8.86 18.41
CA VAL A 51 -12.76 -7.88 18.36
C VAL A 51 -11.57 -8.44 17.57
N ILE A 52 -11.19 -9.70 17.82
CA ILE A 52 -10.06 -10.31 17.11
C ILE A 52 -10.44 -10.63 15.66
N ALA A 53 -11.68 -11.04 15.36
CA ALA A 53 -12.15 -11.21 13.99
C ALA A 53 -12.12 -9.90 13.19
N TRP A 54 -12.49 -8.79 13.82
CA TRP A 54 -12.36 -7.46 13.24
C TRP A 54 -10.89 -7.11 12.97
N LEU A 55 -9.98 -7.39 13.91
CA LEU A 55 -8.53 -7.19 13.71
C LEU A 55 -7.99 -8.01 12.55
N VAL A 56 -8.42 -9.27 12.37
CA VAL A 56 -8.08 -10.10 11.20
C VAL A 56 -8.54 -9.40 9.91
N ALA A 57 -9.77 -8.89 9.88
CA ALA A 57 -10.31 -8.20 8.71
C ALA A 57 -9.57 -6.89 8.39
N VAL A 58 -9.16 -6.13 9.41
CA VAL A 58 -8.35 -4.92 9.24
C VAL A 58 -6.95 -5.26 8.71
N ALA A 59 -6.27 -6.22 9.31
CA ALA A 59 -4.94 -6.66 8.90
C ALA A 59 -4.94 -7.20 7.45
N ALA A 60 -5.95 -7.99 7.07
CA ALA A 60 -6.10 -8.50 5.71
C ALA A 60 -6.25 -7.37 4.69
N ARG A 61 -7.12 -6.38 4.96
CA ARG A 61 -7.27 -5.19 4.11
C ARG A 61 -5.98 -4.37 4.01
N HIS A 62 -5.21 -4.31 5.07
CA HIS A 62 -3.92 -3.61 5.06
C HIS A 62 -2.92 -4.31 4.13
N VAL A 63 -2.80 -5.64 4.20
CA VAL A 63 -1.98 -6.43 3.27
C VAL A 63 -2.45 -6.24 1.82
N ASP A 64 -3.75 -6.27 1.57
CA ASP A 64 -4.34 -6.06 0.24
C ASP A 64 -3.95 -4.69 -0.33
N ARG A 65 -4.07 -3.63 0.49
CA ARG A 65 -3.74 -2.26 0.09
C ARG A 65 -2.25 -2.09 -0.21
N VAL A 66 -1.37 -2.56 0.67
CA VAL A 66 0.09 -2.41 0.47
C VAL A 66 0.55 -3.25 -0.73
N HIS A 67 -0.07 -4.41 -0.97
CA HIS A 67 0.21 -5.21 -2.15
C HIS A 67 -0.25 -4.56 -3.46
N GLU A 68 -1.42 -3.90 -3.47
CA GLU A 68 -1.87 -3.10 -4.62
C GLU A 68 -0.91 -1.93 -4.88
N GLN A 69 -0.51 -1.19 -3.83
CA GLN A 69 0.47 -0.11 -3.94
C GLN A 69 1.81 -0.57 -4.52
N LEU A 70 2.35 -1.70 -4.05
CA LEU A 70 3.59 -2.29 -4.55
C LEU A 70 3.47 -2.68 -6.03
N THR A 71 2.39 -3.37 -6.39
CA THR A 71 2.14 -3.83 -7.77
C THR A 71 2.01 -2.64 -8.72
N ASP A 72 1.26 -1.62 -8.31
CA ASP A 72 1.08 -0.42 -9.10
C ASP A 72 2.40 0.36 -9.26
N ALA A 73 3.21 0.48 -8.20
CA ALA A 73 4.52 1.13 -8.26
C ALA A 73 5.48 0.40 -9.22
N ALA A 74 5.53 -0.93 -9.14
CA ALA A 74 6.33 -1.74 -10.06
C ALA A 74 5.86 -1.61 -11.52
N GLN A 75 4.54 -1.65 -11.75
CA GLN A 75 3.97 -1.51 -13.09
C GLN A 75 4.21 -0.12 -13.69
N ARG A 76 4.14 0.94 -12.86
CA ARG A 76 4.49 2.30 -13.26
C ARG A 76 5.96 2.41 -13.66
N ALA A 77 6.88 1.93 -12.82
CA ALA A 77 8.30 1.92 -13.12
C ALA A 77 8.58 1.21 -14.46
N ALA A 78 7.97 0.04 -14.69
CA ALA A 78 8.10 -0.71 -15.93
C ALA A 78 7.56 0.07 -17.15
N SER A 79 6.42 0.74 -17.01
CA SER A 79 5.81 1.54 -18.08
C SER A 79 6.67 2.74 -18.45
N THR A 80 7.22 3.44 -17.45
CA THR A 80 8.10 4.60 -17.67
C THR A 80 9.39 4.19 -18.37
N LEU A 81 10.04 3.10 -17.92
CA LEU A 81 11.25 2.58 -18.57
C LEU A 81 11.00 2.11 -20.00
N THR A 82 9.82 1.52 -20.26
CA THR A 82 9.41 1.15 -21.62
C THR A 82 9.20 2.38 -22.49
N GLY A 83 8.63 3.45 -21.95
CA GLY A 83 8.48 4.74 -22.63
C GLY A 83 9.81 5.36 -23.03
N VAL A 84 10.82 5.30 -22.16
CA VAL A 84 12.17 5.79 -22.47
C VAL A 84 12.86 4.88 -23.49
N ALA A 85 12.78 3.56 -23.33
CA ALA A 85 13.38 2.60 -24.26
C ALA A 85 12.80 2.70 -25.69
N THR A 86 11.53 3.08 -25.81
CA THR A 86 10.85 3.29 -27.11
C THR A 86 11.00 4.71 -27.67
N GLY A 87 11.73 5.59 -26.99
CA GLY A 87 11.93 6.99 -27.40
C GLY A 87 10.69 7.88 -27.28
N LYS A 88 9.63 7.40 -26.61
CA LYS A 88 8.37 8.14 -26.40
C LYS A 88 8.43 9.11 -25.22
N SER A 89 9.49 9.04 -24.42
CA SER A 89 9.72 9.91 -23.27
C SER A 89 11.19 10.28 -23.19
N GLN A 90 11.48 11.58 -22.98
CA GLN A 90 12.85 12.11 -22.85
C GLN A 90 13.30 12.25 -21.38
N ILE A 91 12.61 11.59 -20.44
CA ILE A 91 12.93 11.62 -19.01
C ILE A 91 14.25 10.87 -18.76
N ASN A 92 15.07 11.38 -17.82
CA ASN A 92 16.31 10.72 -17.40
C ASN A 92 16.02 9.37 -16.73
N SER A 93 16.33 8.27 -17.43
CA SER A 93 16.14 6.89 -16.95
C SER A 93 16.80 6.60 -15.60
N LEU A 94 17.95 7.23 -15.32
CA LEU A 94 18.69 6.98 -14.08
C LEU A 94 17.97 7.57 -12.86
N GLY A 95 17.39 8.76 -13.01
CA GLY A 95 16.59 9.39 -11.94
C GLY A 95 15.30 8.63 -11.66
N VAL A 96 14.62 8.14 -12.72
CA VAL A 96 13.43 7.28 -12.60
C VAL A 96 13.77 5.98 -11.86
N LEU A 97 14.88 5.33 -12.20
CA LEU A 97 15.31 4.10 -11.54
C LEU A 97 15.64 4.31 -10.07
N GLN A 98 16.36 5.38 -9.71
CA GLN A 98 16.74 5.65 -8.32
C GLN A 98 15.53 5.93 -7.43
N ASN A 99 14.57 6.73 -7.90
CA ASN A 99 13.38 7.05 -7.13
C ASN A 99 12.42 5.84 -7.03
N SER A 100 12.14 5.21 -8.17
CA SER A 100 11.21 4.08 -8.21
C SER A 100 11.72 2.86 -7.43
N ALA A 101 13.03 2.59 -7.46
CA ALA A 101 13.63 1.48 -6.72
C ALA A 101 13.46 1.65 -5.20
N THR A 102 13.75 2.85 -4.69
CA THR A 102 13.59 3.16 -3.26
C THR A 102 12.14 3.00 -2.81
N GLN A 103 11.18 3.48 -3.59
CA GLN A 103 9.76 3.34 -3.29
C GLN A 103 9.30 1.88 -3.31
N ILE A 104 9.74 1.09 -4.28
CA ILE A 104 9.43 -0.35 -4.38
C ILE A 104 10.01 -1.10 -3.17
N ASP A 105 11.25 -0.80 -2.76
CA ASP A 105 11.89 -1.46 -1.62
C ASP A 105 11.14 -1.16 -0.31
N ILE A 106 10.74 0.10 -0.09
CA ILE A 106 9.94 0.48 1.08
C ILE A 106 8.58 -0.24 1.08
N LEU A 107 7.89 -0.28 -0.06
CA LEU A 107 6.59 -0.95 -0.18
C LEU A 107 6.73 -2.47 -0.02
N ALA A 108 7.83 -3.07 -0.48
CA ALA A 108 8.12 -4.47 -0.28
C ALA A 108 8.35 -4.80 1.21
N ALA A 109 9.12 -3.97 1.92
CA ALA A 109 9.32 -4.10 3.37
C ALA A 109 7.99 -3.97 4.13
N ARG A 110 7.20 -2.92 3.84
CA ARG A 110 5.88 -2.71 4.45
C ARG A 110 4.93 -3.88 4.19
N ARG A 111 4.98 -4.47 2.98
CA ARG A 111 4.18 -5.65 2.65
C ARG A 111 4.59 -6.85 3.48
N ALA A 112 5.89 -7.06 3.68
CA ALA A 112 6.39 -8.15 4.52
C ALA A 112 5.93 -7.99 5.97
N ASP A 113 6.04 -6.79 6.54
CA ASP A 113 5.58 -6.49 7.91
C ASP A 113 4.07 -6.69 8.05
N ALA A 114 3.28 -6.23 7.07
CA ALA A 114 1.83 -6.41 7.06
C ALA A 114 1.43 -7.90 7.01
N ILE A 115 2.17 -8.72 6.25
CA ILE A 115 1.95 -10.17 6.16
C ILE A 115 2.26 -10.84 7.50
N GLU A 116 3.37 -10.52 8.14
CA GLU A 116 3.70 -11.06 9.47
C GLU A 116 2.65 -10.66 10.51
N ARG A 117 2.21 -9.40 10.49
CA ARG A 117 1.16 -8.94 11.39
C ARG A 117 -0.16 -9.69 11.17
N LEU A 118 -0.55 -9.96 9.92
CA LEU A 118 -1.74 -10.76 9.63
C LEU A 118 -1.60 -12.20 10.16
N LYS A 119 -0.43 -12.82 10.03
CA LYS A 119 -0.17 -14.16 10.58
C LYS A 119 -0.30 -14.20 12.10
N GLU A 120 0.23 -13.20 12.81
CA GLU A 120 0.11 -13.08 14.27
C GLU A 120 -1.36 -13.00 14.71
N VAL A 121 -2.14 -12.13 14.06
CA VAL A 121 -3.55 -11.93 14.41
C VAL A 121 -4.39 -13.16 14.04
N LEU A 122 -4.08 -13.85 12.94
CA LEU A 122 -4.69 -15.15 12.61
C LEU A 122 -4.38 -16.23 13.65
N HIS A 123 -3.16 -16.25 14.17
CA HIS A 123 -2.79 -17.18 15.24
C HIS A 123 -3.55 -16.88 16.54
N ALA A 124 -3.63 -15.61 16.93
CA ALA A 124 -4.40 -15.18 18.09
C ALA A 124 -5.90 -15.53 17.94
N TYR A 125 -6.48 -15.32 16.76
CA TYR A 125 -7.86 -15.69 16.47
C TYR A 125 -8.12 -17.18 16.70
N ARG A 126 -7.25 -18.04 16.13
CA ARG A 126 -7.37 -19.50 16.32
C ARG A 126 -7.27 -19.93 17.78
N GLN A 127 -6.40 -19.28 18.56
CA GLN A 127 -6.25 -19.58 19.99
C GLN A 127 -7.52 -19.24 20.76
N VAL A 128 -8.10 -18.06 20.53
CA VAL A 128 -9.31 -17.61 21.23
C VAL A 128 -10.52 -18.46 20.85
N THR A 129 -10.70 -18.78 19.56
CA THR A 129 -11.80 -19.66 19.14
C THR A 129 -11.66 -21.10 19.66
N ALA A 130 -10.43 -21.60 19.84
CA ALA A 130 -10.19 -22.93 20.40
C ALA A 130 -10.45 -23.02 21.92
N LEU A 131 -10.31 -21.90 22.63
CA LEU A 131 -10.63 -21.80 24.07
C LEU A 131 -12.16 -21.83 24.33
N ASP A 132 -12.95 -21.31 23.40
CA ASP A 132 -14.42 -21.37 23.48
C ASP A 132 -14.98 -22.75 23.13
N ASP A 133 -14.39 -23.46 22.16
CA ASP A 133 -14.79 -24.82 21.78
C ASP A 133 -14.58 -25.85 22.92
N THR A 134 -13.65 -25.57 23.85
CA THR A 134 -13.42 -26.43 25.02
C THR A 134 -14.38 -26.16 26.18
N THR A 135 -15.10 -25.03 26.16
CA THR A 135 -15.99 -24.62 27.26
C THR A 135 -17.46 -24.95 26.98
N THR A 136 -17.82 -25.31 25.74
CA THR A 136 -19.22 -25.58 25.37
C THR A 136 -19.38 -26.99 24.77
N GLN A 137 -19.43 -28.00 25.63
CA GLN A 137 -20.04 -29.28 25.28
C GLN A 137 -21.08 -29.71 26.32
N PRO A 138 -22.37 -29.57 25.99
CA PRO A 138 -23.34 -30.57 26.39
C PRO A 138 -23.98 -31.23 25.17
N ALA A 139 -24.10 -32.54 25.28
CA ALA A 139 -24.87 -33.40 24.40
C ALA A 139 -26.33 -32.92 24.29
N HIS A 140 -26.88 -32.89 23.08
CA HIS A 140 -28.16 -33.57 22.84
C HIS A 140 -28.39 -33.91 21.37
N ARG A 141 -28.74 -35.18 21.21
CA ARG A 141 -29.13 -35.91 20.01
C ARG A 141 -30.64 -35.75 19.78
N ALA A 142 -31.03 -35.91 18.52
CA ALA A 142 -32.33 -36.35 17.97
C ALA A 142 -33.38 -35.27 17.64
N GLY A 143 -33.87 -35.32 16.40
CA GLY A 143 -35.08 -34.60 15.97
C GLY A 143 -35.22 -34.39 14.46
N GLN A 144 -35.17 -35.45 13.65
CA GLN A 144 -35.67 -35.43 12.26
C GLN A 144 -37.20 -35.51 12.25
N ALA A 145 -37.88 -34.64 11.49
CA ALA A 145 -39.13 -34.89 10.75
C ALA A 145 -39.38 -33.65 9.84
N LEU A 146 -39.32 -33.73 8.49
CA LEU A 146 -40.29 -34.26 7.52
C LEU A 146 -41.67 -33.55 7.50
N PHE A 147 -42.12 -33.22 6.27
CA PHE A 147 -43.47 -32.85 5.80
C PHE A 147 -43.95 -31.40 6.09
N THR A 148 -44.60 -30.61 5.20
CA THR A 148 -45.00 -30.68 3.77
C THR A 148 -45.48 -29.29 3.34
N ARG A 149 -45.36 -28.95 2.05
CA ARG A 149 -46.19 -27.94 1.35
C ARG A 149 -47.54 -28.57 0.96
N PRO A 150 -48.62 -27.79 0.78
CA PRO A 150 -49.05 -27.53 -0.60
C PRO A 150 -49.61 -26.11 -0.90
N HIS A 151 -49.57 -25.80 -2.20
CA HIS A 151 -50.18 -24.69 -2.97
C HIS A 151 -51.72 -24.94 -3.13
N PRO A 152 -52.57 -24.13 -3.83
CA PRO A 152 -52.29 -23.05 -4.81
C PRO A 152 -53.22 -21.80 -4.80
N ALA A 153 -52.94 -20.90 -5.77
CA ALA A 153 -53.63 -19.65 -6.14
C ALA A 153 -55.08 -19.80 -6.70
N PRO A 154 -55.77 -18.69 -7.07
CA PRO A 154 -55.75 -18.29 -8.49
C PRO A 154 -55.79 -16.77 -8.82
N SER A 155 -54.92 -16.39 -9.76
CA SER A 155 -55.14 -15.65 -11.03
C SER A 155 -56.23 -14.57 -11.21
N ARG A 156 -55.79 -13.35 -11.60
CA ARG A 156 -56.09 -12.54 -12.84
C ARG A 156 -56.06 -11.01 -12.57
N PRO A 157 -56.00 -10.12 -13.60
CA PRO A 157 -55.35 -10.21 -14.89
C PRO A 157 -54.46 -8.99 -15.25
N ARG A 158 -53.66 -9.24 -16.28
CA ARG A 158 -52.82 -8.37 -17.12
C ARG A 158 -53.61 -7.24 -17.79
N THR A 159 -53.07 -6.02 -17.78
CA THR A 159 -53.43 -4.92 -18.69
C THR A 159 -52.16 -4.37 -19.34
N ALA A 160 -52.28 -4.04 -20.62
CA ALA A 160 -51.22 -3.81 -21.60
C ALA A 160 -50.63 -2.37 -21.55
N PRO A 161 -49.52 -2.08 -22.28
CA PRO A 161 -48.67 -0.91 -22.10
C PRO A 161 -49.07 0.29 -22.98
N PRO A 162 -48.57 1.50 -22.72
CA PRO A 162 -48.59 2.57 -23.72
C PRO A 162 -47.28 2.65 -24.52
N VAL A 163 -47.50 2.71 -25.82
CA VAL A 163 -46.72 3.13 -27.01
C VAL A 163 -45.52 4.08 -26.77
N PRO A 164 -44.39 3.89 -27.50
CA PRO A 164 -43.24 4.80 -27.49
C PRO A 164 -43.40 5.96 -28.49
N LEU A 165 -42.96 7.16 -28.10
CA LEU A 165 -42.79 8.35 -28.96
C LEU A 165 -41.30 8.75 -29.02
N PRO A 166 -40.88 9.52 -30.05
CA PRO A 166 -39.76 9.18 -30.91
C PRO A 166 -38.39 9.71 -30.44
N LEU A 167 -37.35 9.08 -31.01
CA LEU A 167 -35.97 9.52 -31.01
C LEU A 167 -35.83 10.99 -31.41
N THR A 168 -35.52 11.86 -30.46
CA THR A 168 -34.64 13.00 -30.71
C THR A 168 -33.20 12.51 -30.58
N SER A 169 -32.61 12.12 -31.71
CA SER A 169 -31.16 12.04 -31.86
C SER A 169 -30.60 13.46 -31.75
N GLN A 170 -30.39 13.91 -30.52
CA GLN A 170 -29.55 15.07 -30.26
C GLN A 170 -28.17 14.50 -29.93
N GLU A 171 -27.34 14.42 -30.96
CA GLU A 171 -25.89 14.18 -30.86
C GLU A 171 -25.33 15.13 -29.79
N PRO A 172 -24.76 14.64 -28.68
CA PRO A 172 -24.09 15.51 -27.73
C PRO A 172 -22.81 16.01 -28.41
N MET A 173 -22.85 17.25 -28.89
CA MET A 173 -21.66 18.07 -29.10
C MET A 173 -20.74 17.93 -27.88
N PRO A 174 -19.41 17.80 -28.05
CA PRO A 174 -18.50 17.66 -26.92
C PRO A 174 -18.66 18.90 -26.03
N ALA A 175 -19.21 18.71 -24.84
CA ALA A 175 -19.35 19.77 -23.86
C ALA A 175 -17.97 20.40 -23.64
N SER A 176 -17.87 21.70 -23.93
CA SER A 176 -16.68 22.49 -23.66
C SER A 176 -16.22 22.26 -22.23
N ARG A 177 -14.96 21.87 -22.05
CA ARG A 177 -14.32 21.68 -20.75
C ARG A 177 -14.54 22.90 -19.86
N THR A 178 -14.99 22.70 -18.62
CA THR A 178 -15.10 23.78 -17.63
C THR A 178 -13.68 24.10 -17.17
N ASP A 179 -13.32 25.38 -17.17
CA ASP A 179 -12.03 25.82 -16.62
C ASP A 179 -11.93 25.47 -15.12
N LEU A 180 -10.73 25.13 -14.62
CA LEU A 180 -10.54 24.66 -13.23
C LEU A 180 -11.01 25.70 -12.20
N ALA A 181 -10.73 27.00 -12.43
CA ALA A 181 -11.14 28.06 -11.51
C ALA A 181 -12.66 28.16 -11.46
N SER A 182 -13.31 28.14 -12.63
CA SER A 182 -14.78 28.16 -12.73
C SER A 182 -15.43 26.91 -12.13
N PHE A 183 -14.82 25.74 -12.34
CA PHE A 183 -15.26 24.49 -11.73
C PHE A 183 -15.18 24.55 -10.20
N ALA A 184 -14.06 25.04 -9.66
CA ALA A 184 -13.83 25.14 -8.23
C ALA A 184 -14.77 26.14 -7.53
N ASP A 185 -15.04 27.29 -8.16
CA ASP A 185 -15.94 28.31 -7.62
C ASP A 185 -17.39 27.80 -7.54
N VAL A 186 -17.86 27.12 -8.59
CA VAL A 186 -19.20 26.51 -8.60
C VAL A 186 -19.26 25.34 -7.62
N LEU A 187 -18.21 24.50 -7.56
CA LEU A 187 -18.12 23.42 -6.58
C LEU A 187 -18.23 23.97 -5.14
N ALA A 188 -17.47 25.00 -4.79
CA ALA A 188 -17.51 25.65 -3.48
C ALA A 188 -18.93 26.13 -3.13
N SER A 189 -19.59 26.81 -4.07
CA SER A 189 -20.95 27.33 -3.87
C SER A 189 -22.02 26.25 -3.64
N HIS A 190 -21.74 24.99 -4.00
CA HIS A 190 -22.65 23.86 -3.86
C HIS A 190 -22.27 22.87 -2.75
N LEU A 191 -21.12 23.06 -2.09
CA LEU A 191 -20.78 22.30 -0.89
C LEU A 191 -21.58 22.80 0.31
N PRO A 192 -21.87 21.94 1.30
CA PRO A 192 -22.60 22.35 2.50
C PRO A 192 -21.75 23.31 3.36
N GLY A 193 -22.33 24.47 3.68
CA GLY A 193 -21.69 25.53 4.46
C GLY A 193 -21.01 26.59 3.58
N ASP A 194 -20.28 27.51 4.20
CA ASP A 194 -19.63 28.63 3.50
C ASP A 194 -18.24 28.23 3.01
N TRP A 195 -18.18 27.72 1.78
CA TRP A 195 -16.92 27.36 1.12
C TRP A 195 -16.43 28.47 0.21
N HIS A 196 -15.13 28.75 0.28
CA HIS A 196 -14.45 29.76 -0.53
C HIS A 196 -13.39 29.10 -1.39
N SER A 197 -13.33 29.47 -2.67
CA SER A 197 -12.36 28.97 -3.62
C SER A 197 -11.22 29.96 -3.81
N THR A 198 -9.99 29.47 -3.92
CA THR A 198 -8.81 30.25 -4.29
C THR A 198 -8.05 29.48 -5.35
N TYR A 199 -8.01 30.04 -6.56
CA TYR A 199 -7.25 29.48 -7.67
C TYR A 199 -5.79 29.92 -7.61
N ARG A 200 -4.88 29.00 -7.92
CA ARG A 200 -3.44 29.24 -8.01
C ARG A 200 -2.90 28.60 -9.28
N ARG A 201 -1.96 29.31 -9.91
CA ARG A 201 -1.20 28.81 -11.06
C ARG A 201 0.23 28.54 -10.61
N HIS A 202 0.79 27.43 -11.06
CA HIS A 202 2.17 27.07 -10.80
C HIS A 202 2.98 27.30 -12.07
N ASP A 203 3.96 28.20 -12.01
CA ASP A 203 4.85 28.48 -13.13
C ASP A 203 6.06 27.51 -13.15
N ALA A 204 6.39 26.89 -12.01
CA ALA A 204 7.41 25.87 -11.86
C ALA A 204 7.02 24.72 -10.92
N TYR A 205 7.69 23.57 -11.05
CA TYR A 205 7.49 22.39 -10.18
C TYR A 205 7.82 22.68 -8.70
N SER A 206 8.76 23.59 -8.44
CA SER A 206 9.10 24.05 -7.08
C SER A 206 7.88 24.58 -6.32
N ASP A 207 6.92 25.14 -7.04
CA ASP A 207 5.76 25.83 -6.47
C ASP A 207 4.66 24.84 -6.04
N GLN A 208 4.84 23.54 -6.35
CA GLN A 208 3.92 22.45 -6.04
C GLN A 208 4.31 21.69 -4.76
N PHE A 209 5.59 21.73 -4.36
CA PHE A 209 6.09 21.02 -3.17
C PHE A 209 5.33 21.34 -1.87
N PRO A 210 4.96 22.61 -1.58
CA PRO A 210 4.19 22.90 -0.37
C PRO A 210 2.81 22.23 -0.34
N LEU A 211 2.26 21.86 -1.51
CA LEU A 211 0.93 21.27 -1.62
C LEU A 211 0.99 19.73 -1.56
N ASP A 212 2.05 19.10 -2.07
CA ASP A 212 2.25 17.63 -2.00
C ASP A 212 2.33 17.15 -0.53
N ASP A 213 3.09 17.87 0.31
CA ASP A 213 3.21 17.57 1.74
C ASP A 213 1.90 17.81 2.53
N GLU A 214 1.00 18.65 2.00
CA GLU A 214 -0.29 18.97 2.62
C GLU A 214 -1.43 18.06 2.14
N VAL A 215 -1.27 17.33 1.03
CA VAL A 215 -2.33 16.46 0.51
C VAL A 215 -2.55 15.28 1.45
N TRP A 216 -3.72 15.25 2.08
CA TRP A 216 -4.08 14.21 3.05
C TRP A 216 -4.77 13.03 2.33
N ASP A 217 -4.01 12.42 1.42
CA ASP A 217 -4.43 11.31 0.56
C ASP A 217 -3.26 10.37 0.26
N ASN A 218 -3.31 9.11 0.71
CA ASN A 218 -2.39 8.05 0.24
C ASN A 218 -2.83 7.42 -1.11
N GLY A 219 -3.67 8.12 -1.87
CA GLY A 219 -4.41 7.61 -3.01
C GLY A 219 -4.00 8.22 -4.35
N HIS A 220 -4.99 8.47 -5.20
CA HIS A 220 -4.79 8.90 -6.58
C HIS A 220 -4.34 10.35 -6.73
N VAL A 221 -4.50 11.16 -5.69
CA VAL A 221 -4.17 12.59 -5.72
C VAL A 221 -2.70 12.79 -5.36
N SER A 222 -2.19 12.11 -4.33
CA SER A 222 -0.74 12.05 -4.06
C SER A 222 0.04 11.56 -5.30
N TRP A 223 -0.44 10.53 -6.00
CA TRP A 223 0.16 10.10 -7.28
C TRP A 223 0.21 11.21 -8.34
N ALA A 224 -0.85 12.02 -8.46
CA ALA A 224 -0.92 13.08 -9.46
C ALA A 224 0.08 14.21 -9.15
N PHE A 225 0.28 14.54 -7.87
CA PHE A 225 1.26 15.52 -7.40
C PHE A 225 2.71 15.04 -7.57
N SER A 226 3.00 13.77 -7.32
CA SER A 226 4.38 13.25 -7.43
C SER A 226 4.86 13.02 -8.87
N GLU A 227 3.95 12.78 -9.82
CA GLU A 227 4.32 12.35 -11.19
C GLU A 227 4.12 13.42 -12.27
N PHE A 228 3.29 14.43 -12.01
CA PHE A 228 2.96 15.45 -13.01
C PHE A 228 3.25 16.85 -12.48
N VAL A 229 3.81 17.68 -13.34
CA VAL A 229 3.86 19.13 -13.11
C VAL A 229 2.44 19.66 -13.28
N LEU A 230 1.72 19.83 -12.17
CA LEU A 230 0.39 20.40 -12.17
C LEU A 230 0.52 21.90 -12.46
N GLY A 231 -0.02 22.38 -13.58
CA GLY A 231 0.11 23.79 -13.96
C GLY A 231 -0.73 24.74 -13.11
N HIS A 232 -1.69 24.22 -12.36
CA HIS A 232 -2.60 25.00 -11.52
C HIS A 232 -3.40 24.10 -10.57
N ASP A 233 -3.78 24.65 -9.42
CA ASP A 233 -4.65 24.04 -8.42
C ASP A 233 -5.72 25.05 -7.96
N ALA A 234 -6.80 24.55 -7.37
CA ALA A 234 -7.75 25.37 -6.65
C ALA A 234 -7.96 24.83 -5.24
N GLN A 235 -7.82 25.70 -4.24
CA GLN A 235 -8.02 25.35 -2.84
C GLN A 235 -9.38 25.84 -2.37
N LEU A 236 -10.16 24.94 -1.78
CA LEU A 236 -11.44 25.25 -1.17
C LEU A 236 -11.28 25.29 0.34
N THR A 237 -11.65 26.40 0.96
CA THR A 237 -11.63 26.57 2.42
C THR A 237 -13.07 26.56 2.93
N GLY A 238 -13.37 25.60 3.81
CA GLY A 238 -14.66 25.41 4.44
C GLY A 238 -14.79 26.09 5.80
N PRO A 239 -16.01 26.12 6.37
CA PRO A 239 -16.35 26.94 7.53
C PRO A 239 -15.66 26.53 8.85
N ASP A 240 -15.32 25.25 9.03
CA ASP A 240 -14.68 24.74 10.24
C ASP A 240 -13.18 24.49 10.05
N GLY A 241 -12.55 25.24 9.15
CA GLY A 241 -11.13 25.08 8.80
C GLY A 241 -10.84 23.84 7.97
N GLN A 242 -11.86 23.26 7.32
CA GLN A 242 -11.66 22.24 6.30
C GLN A 242 -10.97 22.86 5.09
N ARG A 243 -10.04 22.12 4.48
CA ARG A 243 -9.38 22.50 3.24
C ARG A 243 -9.45 21.36 2.24
N LEU A 244 -9.86 21.65 1.02
CA LEU A 244 -9.81 20.72 -0.11
C LEU A 244 -8.93 21.29 -1.21
N CYS A 245 -8.27 20.44 -1.96
CA CYS A 245 -7.57 20.78 -3.19
C CYS A 245 -8.29 20.14 -4.38
N VAL A 246 -8.45 20.92 -5.44
CA VAL A 246 -8.99 20.51 -6.73
C VAL A 246 -7.91 20.67 -7.78
N ILE A 247 -7.61 19.60 -8.49
CA ILE A 247 -6.63 19.60 -9.58
C ILE A 247 -7.23 18.91 -10.81
N ASP A 248 -6.67 19.21 -11.97
CA ASP A 248 -6.92 18.41 -13.15
C ASP A 248 -6.46 16.98 -12.94
N ARG A 249 -7.24 16.02 -13.45
CA ARG A 249 -6.77 14.64 -13.49
C ARG A 249 -5.76 14.50 -14.64
N PRO A 250 -4.49 14.15 -14.36
CA PRO A 250 -3.53 13.92 -15.42
C PRO A 250 -4.03 12.84 -16.39
N LEU A 251 -3.80 13.06 -17.68
CA LEU A 251 -4.22 12.19 -18.80
C LEU A 251 -5.75 12.06 -19.02
N HIS A 252 -6.58 12.77 -18.27
CA HIS A 252 -8.04 12.77 -18.41
C HIS A 252 -8.62 14.19 -18.37
N ARG A 253 -8.68 14.83 -19.55
CA ARG A 253 -9.00 16.27 -19.70
C ARG A 253 -10.37 16.70 -19.17
N ASP A 254 -11.32 15.78 -19.01
CA ASP A 254 -12.70 16.08 -18.57
C ASP A 254 -12.99 15.59 -17.14
N GLN A 255 -11.93 15.37 -16.35
CA GLN A 255 -12.04 14.90 -14.98
C GLN A 255 -11.14 15.70 -14.05
N PHE A 256 -11.62 15.86 -12.83
CA PHE A 256 -10.90 16.52 -11.75
C PHE A 256 -10.67 15.54 -10.60
N LEU A 257 -9.65 15.83 -9.81
CA LEU A 257 -9.39 15.17 -8.54
C LEU A 257 -9.71 16.16 -7.43
N VAL A 258 -10.42 15.69 -6.41
CA VAL A 258 -10.72 16.47 -5.20
C VAL A 258 -10.15 15.70 -4.01
N ALA A 259 -9.18 16.28 -3.30
CA ALA A 259 -8.58 15.69 -2.10
C ALA A 259 -8.67 16.62 -0.90
N PRO A 260 -8.82 16.07 0.31
CA PRO A 260 -8.60 16.82 1.54
C PRO A 260 -7.15 17.24 1.70
N LEU A 261 -6.93 18.43 2.26
CA LEU A 261 -5.64 18.89 2.73
C LEU A 261 -5.52 18.70 4.24
N ALA A 262 -4.31 18.47 4.72
CA ALA A 262 -4.00 18.45 6.14
C ALA A 262 -4.40 19.80 6.77
N PRO A 263 -4.92 19.79 8.01
CA PRO A 263 -5.15 21.03 8.74
C PRO A 263 -3.84 21.80 8.87
N GLY A 264 -3.94 23.13 8.78
CA GLY A 264 -2.79 24.04 8.78
C GLY A 264 -2.08 24.15 10.13
N GLU A 265 -1.49 25.31 10.38
CA GLU A 265 -0.63 25.57 11.55
C GLU A 265 -1.23 25.13 12.90
N GLY A 266 -0.38 24.62 13.79
CA GLY A 266 -0.74 24.25 15.17
C GLY A 266 -0.82 22.75 15.45
N PHE A 267 -0.71 21.89 14.44
CA PHE A 267 -0.66 20.44 14.59
C PHE A 267 0.76 19.91 14.38
N LYS A 268 1.16 18.91 15.18
CA LYS A 268 2.48 18.27 15.09
C LYS A 268 2.36 16.91 14.38
N PRO A 269 3.42 16.41 13.71
CA PRO A 269 3.35 15.15 12.95
C PRO A 269 2.81 13.94 13.74
N HIS A 270 3.10 13.86 15.04
CA HIS A 270 2.62 12.76 15.88
C HIS A 270 1.11 12.83 16.17
N HIS A 271 0.45 13.99 16.03
CA HIS A 271 -1.00 14.10 16.17
C HIS A 271 -1.77 13.39 15.05
N PHE A 272 -1.13 13.14 13.93
CA PHE A 272 -1.68 12.40 12.80
C PHE A 272 -1.53 10.88 12.96
N ALA A 273 -0.73 10.41 13.93
CA ALA A 273 -0.50 8.99 14.13
C ALA A 273 -1.80 8.26 14.50
N GLY A 274 -2.11 7.19 13.75
CA GLY A 274 -3.30 6.36 13.97
C GLY A 274 -4.61 6.97 13.46
N VAL A 275 -4.58 8.11 12.77
CA VAL A 275 -5.76 8.70 12.14
C VAL A 275 -5.94 8.12 10.74
N ASP A 276 -7.13 7.60 10.46
CA ASP A 276 -7.50 7.15 9.12
C ASP A 276 -7.56 8.34 8.16
N GLU A 277 -6.82 8.24 7.06
CA GLU A 277 -6.79 9.31 6.07
C GLU A 277 -8.11 9.40 5.30
N PRO A 278 -8.59 10.62 5.03
CA PRO A 278 -9.92 10.81 4.45
C PRO A 278 -10.01 10.40 2.97
N ASN A 279 -8.87 10.47 2.26
CA ASN A 279 -8.67 10.13 0.84
C ASN A 279 -9.51 10.99 -0.14
N GLY A 280 -8.90 11.27 -1.30
CA GLY A 280 -9.53 12.00 -2.39
C GLY A 280 -10.45 11.15 -3.27
N ILE A 281 -11.23 11.82 -4.11
CA ILE A 281 -12.08 11.19 -5.13
C ILE A 281 -11.85 11.79 -6.51
N LYS A 282 -12.19 11.00 -7.52
CA LYS A 282 -12.28 11.44 -8.92
C LYS A 282 -13.68 11.95 -9.19
N VAL A 283 -13.81 13.10 -9.85
CA VAL A 283 -15.08 13.70 -10.26
C VAL A 283 -15.05 14.06 -11.74
N GLY A 284 -16.22 14.10 -12.38
CA GLY A 284 -16.35 14.57 -13.77
C GLY A 284 -16.35 16.09 -13.87
N ASN A 285 -16.41 16.61 -15.10
CA ASN A 285 -16.40 18.04 -15.42
C ASN A 285 -17.68 18.83 -15.03
N ASP A 286 -18.64 18.20 -14.37
CA ASP A 286 -19.87 18.86 -13.88
C ASP A 286 -19.72 19.20 -12.38
N PRO A 287 -19.56 20.49 -12.02
CA PRO A 287 -19.28 20.90 -10.65
C PRO A 287 -20.45 20.65 -9.69
N VAL A 288 -21.70 20.70 -10.17
CA VAL A 288 -22.88 20.43 -9.35
C VAL A 288 -22.94 18.94 -9.00
N ARG A 289 -22.69 18.07 -9.99
CA ARG A 289 -22.59 16.61 -9.74
C ARG A 289 -21.36 16.25 -8.91
N ALA A 290 -20.25 16.98 -9.07
CA ALA A 290 -19.08 16.83 -8.23
C ALA A 290 -19.40 17.15 -6.76
N ALA A 291 -20.14 18.24 -6.49
CA ALA A 291 -20.56 18.59 -5.13
C ALA A 291 -21.42 17.49 -4.48
N VAL A 292 -22.35 16.90 -5.24
CA VAL A 292 -23.18 15.76 -4.81
C VAL A 292 -22.34 14.51 -4.53
N ALA A 293 -21.19 14.34 -5.19
CA ALA A 293 -20.27 13.23 -4.90
C ALA A 293 -19.34 13.52 -3.71
N VAL A 294 -18.80 14.73 -3.61
CA VAL A 294 -17.86 15.15 -2.55
C VAL A 294 -18.56 15.19 -1.19
N SER A 295 -19.77 15.75 -1.12
CA SER A 295 -20.48 15.97 0.14
C SER A 295 -20.72 14.69 0.95
N PRO A 296 -21.23 13.58 0.38
CA PRO A 296 -21.43 12.35 1.14
C PRO A 296 -20.19 11.45 1.22
N ARG A 297 -19.19 11.60 0.34
CA ARG A 297 -18.07 10.64 0.23
C ARG A 297 -16.78 11.12 0.87
N VAL A 298 -16.50 12.42 0.80
CA VAL A 298 -15.23 13.02 1.25
C VAL A 298 -15.44 13.72 2.59
N LEU A 299 -16.43 14.62 2.67
CA LEU A 299 -16.59 15.48 3.85
C LEU A 299 -16.77 14.72 5.18
N PRO A 300 -17.57 13.63 5.28
CA PRO A 300 -17.75 12.94 6.55
C PRO A 300 -16.46 12.27 7.05
N ARG A 301 -15.65 11.74 6.12
CA ARG A 301 -14.35 11.12 6.43
C ARG A 301 -13.35 12.20 6.86
N TYR A 302 -13.35 13.31 6.15
CA TYR A 302 -12.47 14.43 6.46
C TYR A 302 -12.79 15.08 7.81
N GLN A 303 -14.07 15.28 8.10
CA GLN A 303 -14.53 15.77 9.40
C GLN A 303 -14.13 14.83 10.55
N SER A 304 -14.30 13.52 10.35
CA SER A 304 -13.86 12.51 11.33
C SER A 304 -12.35 12.56 11.55
N ALA A 305 -11.56 12.66 10.49
CA ALA A 305 -10.10 12.74 10.56
C ALA A 305 -9.63 14.04 11.27
N LEU A 306 -10.23 15.19 10.95
CA LEU A 306 -9.95 16.45 11.64
C LEU A 306 -10.30 16.39 13.12
N ALA A 307 -11.44 15.79 13.47
CA ALA A 307 -11.84 15.61 14.87
C ALA A 307 -10.83 14.73 15.63
N ALA A 308 -10.35 13.65 15.01
CA ALA A 308 -9.33 12.78 15.60
C ALA A 308 -7.99 13.50 15.81
N VAL A 309 -7.51 14.27 14.82
CA VAL A 309 -6.27 15.06 14.96
C VAL A 309 -6.41 16.13 16.04
N ARG A 310 -7.54 16.83 16.11
CA ARG A 310 -7.84 17.81 17.17
C ARG A 310 -7.85 17.16 18.54
N HIS A 311 -8.46 15.99 18.66
CA HIS A 311 -8.45 15.23 19.90
C HIS A 311 -7.02 14.83 20.30
N ASN A 312 -6.24 14.28 19.37
CA ASN A 312 -4.84 13.92 19.61
C ASN A 312 -4.02 15.13 20.04
N ALA A 313 -4.21 16.29 19.43
CA ALA A 313 -3.52 17.52 19.82
C ALA A 313 -3.84 18.00 21.24
N GLN A 314 -5.04 17.71 21.73
CA GLN A 314 -5.45 18.06 23.10
C GLN A 314 -4.91 17.07 24.15
N VAL A 315 -4.84 15.78 23.82
CA VAL A 315 -4.52 14.71 24.79
C VAL A 315 -3.06 14.22 24.70
N GLN A 316 -2.36 14.50 23.61
CA GLN A 316 -0.98 14.08 23.37
C GLN A 316 -0.05 15.30 23.41
N PRO A 317 0.63 15.55 24.54
CA PRO A 317 1.72 16.51 24.57
C PRO A 317 2.86 16.01 23.68
N GLU A 318 3.82 16.90 23.39
CA GLU A 318 4.99 16.53 22.60
C GLU A 318 5.69 15.32 23.24
N PRO A 319 5.89 14.22 22.48
CA PRO A 319 6.52 13.05 23.04
C PRO A 319 7.94 13.40 23.49
N PRO A 320 8.39 12.89 24.64
CA PRO A 320 9.73 13.16 25.11
C PRO A 320 10.73 12.74 24.04
N VAL A 321 11.65 13.65 23.72
CA VAL A 321 12.75 13.36 22.81
C VAL A 321 13.52 12.17 23.39
N ARG A 322 13.64 11.09 22.62
CA ARG A 322 14.42 9.93 23.04
C ARG A 322 15.85 10.41 23.31
N PRO A 323 16.44 10.13 24.49
CA PRO A 323 17.81 10.51 24.75
C PRO A 323 18.73 9.90 23.68
N ALA A 324 19.77 10.63 23.29
CA ALA A 324 20.79 10.08 22.41
C ALA A 324 21.31 8.76 23.01
N PRO A 325 21.56 7.73 22.18
CA PRO A 325 22.25 6.54 22.65
C PRO A 325 23.55 6.95 23.39
N PRO A 326 23.97 6.23 24.43
CA PRO A 326 25.25 6.48 25.09
C PRO A 326 26.36 6.53 24.04
N GLU A 327 27.28 7.50 24.15
CA GLU A 327 28.49 7.47 23.35
C GLU A 327 29.26 6.19 23.71
N VAL A 328 29.58 5.40 22.68
CA VAL A 328 30.33 4.16 22.81
C VAL A 328 31.72 4.40 22.25
N ASP A 329 32.75 4.02 23.01
CA ASP A 329 34.15 4.19 22.63
C ASP A 329 34.52 3.25 21.47
N GLN A 330 33.81 2.12 21.36
CA GLN A 330 34.05 1.10 20.35
C GLN A 330 32.74 0.52 19.83
N VAL A 331 32.75 0.00 18.59
CA VAL A 331 31.58 -0.62 17.96
C VAL A 331 31.94 -2.00 17.44
N LEU A 332 31.22 -3.02 17.94
CA LEU A 332 31.24 -4.36 17.40
C LEU A 332 30.14 -4.50 16.32
N THR A 333 30.53 -4.87 15.10
CA THR A 333 29.56 -5.08 14.01
C THR A 333 29.28 -6.56 13.79
N LEU A 334 28.04 -6.98 13.95
CA LEU A 334 27.57 -8.32 13.60
C LEU A 334 26.89 -8.29 12.24
N THR A 335 27.35 -9.13 11.33
CA THR A 335 26.82 -9.27 9.98
C THR A 335 25.96 -10.53 9.90
N ARG A 336 24.73 -10.40 9.41
CA ARG A 336 23.91 -11.54 9.03
C ARG A 336 24.35 -12.07 7.67
N TYR A 337 24.70 -13.34 7.63
CA TYR A 337 25.10 -14.07 6.42
C TYR A 337 23.90 -14.74 5.74
N ALA A 338 24.10 -15.20 4.52
CA ALA A 338 23.06 -15.83 3.68
C ALA A 338 22.54 -17.15 4.27
N ASP A 339 23.35 -17.85 5.07
CA ASP A 339 22.97 -19.05 5.81
C ASP A 339 22.13 -18.76 7.06
N GLY A 340 21.83 -17.48 7.33
CA GLY A 340 21.08 -17.04 8.50
C GLY A 340 21.91 -16.95 9.78
N ALA A 341 23.21 -17.25 9.74
CA ALA A 341 24.10 -17.04 10.87
C ALA A 341 24.41 -15.54 11.04
N PHE A 342 24.69 -15.13 12.27
CA PHE A 342 25.26 -13.82 12.56
C PHE A 342 26.73 -13.98 12.90
N GLY A 343 27.59 -13.11 12.42
CA GLY A 343 28.99 -13.18 12.81
C GLY A 343 29.79 -11.91 12.60
N THR A 344 31.01 -11.96 13.12
CA THR A 344 31.96 -10.85 13.08
C THR A 344 33.36 -11.41 12.89
N PRO A 345 34.20 -10.82 12.02
CA PRO A 345 35.59 -11.21 11.90
C PRO A 345 36.31 -11.11 13.25
N TYR A 346 37.11 -12.11 13.60
CA TYR A 346 37.83 -12.16 14.87
C TYR A 346 38.80 -10.99 15.03
N ALA A 347 39.43 -10.57 13.93
CA ALA A 347 40.37 -9.45 13.90
C ALA A 347 39.73 -8.11 14.31
N THR A 348 38.42 -7.95 14.13
CA THR A 348 37.68 -6.72 14.46
C THR A 348 37.01 -6.78 15.83
N VAL A 349 37.14 -7.88 16.56
CA VAL A 349 36.50 -8.09 17.86
C VAL A 349 37.45 -7.64 18.98
N PRO A 350 37.08 -6.60 19.77
CA PRO A 350 37.83 -6.18 20.95
C PRO A 350 38.07 -7.36 21.91
N ALA A 351 39.24 -7.43 22.52
CA ALA A 351 39.60 -8.56 23.39
C ALA A 351 38.58 -8.76 24.54
N GLU A 352 38.13 -7.66 25.12
CA GLU A 352 37.09 -7.54 26.13
C GLU A 352 35.71 -8.04 25.70
N ALA A 353 35.39 -8.02 24.39
CA ALA A 353 34.10 -8.50 23.89
C ALA A 353 34.05 -10.03 23.66
N ARG A 354 35.21 -10.69 23.60
CA ARG A 354 35.31 -12.12 23.20
C ARG A 354 34.63 -13.05 24.20
N THR A 355 34.84 -12.83 25.49
CA THR A 355 34.23 -13.64 26.55
C THR A 355 32.71 -13.53 26.50
N THR A 356 32.19 -12.31 26.34
CA THR A 356 30.74 -12.05 26.20
C THR A 356 30.15 -12.77 24.99
N LEU A 357 30.81 -12.70 23.84
CA LEU A 357 30.39 -13.43 22.63
C LEU A 357 30.32 -14.94 22.89
N TYR A 358 31.36 -15.53 23.49
CA TYR A 358 31.39 -16.95 23.82
C TYR A 358 30.25 -17.38 24.76
N VAL A 359 30.05 -16.65 25.86
CA VAL A 359 29.01 -16.95 26.86
C VAL A 359 27.61 -16.95 26.22
N HIS A 360 27.37 -16.06 25.25
CA HIS A 360 26.08 -15.95 24.57
C HIS A 360 25.94 -16.85 23.35
N GLY A 361 26.88 -17.77 23.13
CA GLY A 361 26.77 -18.84 22.15
C GLY A 361 27.37 -18.53 20.77
N PHE A 362 28.16 -17.46 20.65
CA PHE A 362 29.02 -17.27 19.49
C PHE A 362 30.24 -18.18 19.62
N GLN A 363 30.56 -18.93 18.57
CA GLN A 363 31.75 -19.78 18.53
C GLN A 363 32.76 -19.23 17.54
N TYR A 364 34.04 -19.27 17.90
CA TYR A 364 35.10 -18.94 16.95
C TYR A 364 35.32 -20.11 16.00
N HIS A 365 35.25 -19.84 14.69
CA HIS A 365 35.53 -20.80 13.64
C HIS A 365 36.88 -20.43 12.97
N PRO A 366 37.99 -21.13 13.29
CA PRO A 366 39.33 -20.76 12.81
C PRO A 366 39.44 -20.67 11.29
N HIS A 367 38.78 -21.58 10.56
CA HIS A 367 38.80 -21.61 9.10
C HIS A 367 38.05 -20.44 8.44
N GLN A 368 37.15 -19.78 9.17
CA GLN A 368 36.42 -18.60 8.72
C GLN A 368 36.96 -17.30 9.35
N GLY A 369 37.88 -17.41 10.30
CA GLY A 369 38.45 -16.27 11.02
C GLY A 369 37.40 -15.40 11.70
N ALA A 370 36.28 -15.97 12.14
CA ALA A 370 35.12 -15.22 12.63
C ALA A 370 34.44 -15.90 13.83
N PHE A 371 33.80 -15.08 14.67
CA PHE A 371 32.82 -15.53 15.64
C PHE A 371 31.46 -15.66 14.97
N LEU A 372 30.80 -16.81 15.12
CA LEU A 372 29.49 -17.08 14.51
C LEU A 372 28.47 -17.51 15.55
N LEU A 373 27.27 -16.97 15.42
CA LEU A 373 26.06 -17.40 16.09
C LEU A 373 25.19 -18.17 15.10
N ALA A 374 25.07 -19.47 15.33
CA ALA A 374 24.40 -20.39 14.42
C ALA A 374 22.92 -20.05 14.17
N ALA A 375 22.46 -20.28 12.94
CA ALA A 375 21.05 -20.19 12.56
C ALA A 375 20.15 -21.22 13.30
N ALA A 376 20.75 -22.28 13.83
CA ALA A 376 20.05 -23.34 14.57
C ALA A 376 19.31 -22.83 15.84
N TYR A 377 19.68 -21.66 16.37
CA TYR A 377 18.95 -21.04 17.49
C TYR A 377 17.60 -20.42 17.08
N GLY A 378 17.30 -20.34 15.78
CA GLY A 378 16.10 -19.67 15.25
C GLY A 378 16.14 -18.14 15.44
N ALA A 379 15.27 -17.43 14.72
CA ALA A 379 15.29 -15.96 14.73
C ALA A 379 15.09 -15.35 16.13
N ALA A 380 14.14 -15.87 16.91
CA ALA A 380 13.88 -15.41 18.27
C ALA A 380 15.06 -15.72 19.22
N GLY A 381 15.63 -16.93 19.14
CA GLY A 381 16.77 -17.31 19.97
C GLY A 381 18.04 -16.53 19.64
N GLN A 382 18.27 -16.23 18.35
CA GLN A 382 19.36 -15.35 17.93
C GLN A 382 19.15 -13.91 18.44
N ALA A 383 17.93 -13.37 18.32
CA ALA A 383 17.61 -12.02 18.77
C ALA A 383 17.86 -11.83 20.28
N LEU A 384 17.42 -12.78 21.11
CA LEU A 384 17.65 -12.75 22.56
C LEU A 384 19.14 -12.73 22.92
N ARG A 385 19.95 -13.54 22.23
CA ARG A 385 21.40 -13.62 22.47
C ARG A 385 22.11 -12.34 22.02
N ILE A 386 21.75 -11.82 20.84
CA ILE A 386 22.27 -10.54 20.34
C ILE A 386 21.92 -9.41 21.31
N GLN A 387 20.69 -9.38 21.82
CA GLN A 387 20.26 -8.40 22.82
C GLN A 387 21.07 -8.53 24.12
N ALA A 388 21.29 -9.75 24.61
CA ALA A 388 22.08 -9.98 25.82
C ALA A 388 23.56 -9.57 25.64
N VAL A 389 24.15 -9.85 24.46
CA VAL A 389 25.48 -9.35 24.09
C VAL A 389 25.51 -7.83 24.08
N ALA A 390 24.54 -7.18 23.42
CA ALA A 390 24.48 -5.73 23.34
C ALA A 390 24.37 -5.08 24.72
N GLN A 391 23.55 -5.62 25.62
CA GLN A 391 23.42 -5.14 26.99
C GLN A 391 24.72 -5.27 27.79
N GLN A 392 25.39 -6.42 27.71
CA GLN A 392 26.64 -6.64 28.45
C GLN A 392 27.82 -5.86 27.88
N LEU A 393 27.90 -5.71 26.57
CA LEU A 393 28.95 -4.92 25.92
C LEU A 393 28.75 -3.41 26.13
N ALA A 394 27.51 -2.93 26.20
CA ALA A 394 27.23 -1.54 26.53
C ALA A 394 27.76 -1.14 27.92
N ALA A 395 27.75 -2.06 28.90
CA ALA A 395 28.36 -1.83 30.21
C ALA A 395 29.89 -1.62 30.15
N HIS A 396 30.53 -2.01 29.04
CA HIS A 396 31.95 -1.83 28.77
C HIS A 396 32.22 -0.71 27.74
N GLY A 397 31.22 0.12 27.42
CA GLY A 397 31.36 1.18 26.42
C GLY A 397 31.42 0.69 24.96
N ILE A 398 30.98 -0.54 24.68
CA ILE A 398 31.01 -1.14 23.35
C ILE A 398 29.60 -1.25 22.78
N GLY A 399 29.34 -0.51 21.71
CA GLY A 399 28.09 -0.62 20.95
C GLY A 399 28.05 -1.85 20.06
N VAL A 400 26.87 -2.39 19.82
CA VAL A 400 26.66 -3.49 18.85
C VAL A 400 25.86 -2.98 17.66
N ASN A 401 26.41 -3.11 16.46
CA ASN A 401 25.76 -2.76 15.21
C ASN A 401 25.39 -4.03 14.44
N LEU A 402 24.19 -4.06 13.86
CA LEU A 402 23.74 -5.16 13.00
C LEU A 402 23.79 -4.73 11.54
N ARG A 403 24.48 -5.51 10.72
CA ARG A 403 24.49 -5.35 9.26
C ARG A 403 23.91 -6.59 8.60
N HIS A 404 23.29 -6.38 7.45
CA HIS A 404 22.92 -7.48 6.57
C HIS A 404 23.87 -7.46 5.38
N SER A 405 24.53 -8.58 5.10
CA SER A 405 25.24 -8.72 3.81
C SER A 405 24.22 -9.07 2.74
N PRO A 406 24.10 -8.28 1.65
CA PRO A 406 23.30 -8.70 0.52
C PRO A 406 23.88 -10.00 -0.07
N PRO A 407 23.06 -10.87 -0.68
CA PRO A 407 23.57 -12.06 -1.35
C PRO A 407 24.60 -11.63 -2.41
N PRO A 408 25.71 -12.38 -2.59
CA PRO A 408 26.67 -12.06 -3.63
C PRO A 408 25.93 -12.06 -4.97
N SER A 409 25.98 -10.93 -5.67
CA SER A 409 25.50 -10.82 -7.04
C SER A 409 26.14 -11.95 -7.83
N VAL A 410 25.33 -12.85 -8.38
CA VAL A 410 25.81 -13.84 -9.34
C VAL A 410 26.26 -13.04 -10.55
N THR A 411 27.55 -12.75 -10.63
CA THR A 411 28.17 -12.20 -11.83
C THR A 411 28.07 -13.27 -12.90
N ARG A 412 26.98 -13.23 -13.66
CA ARG A 412 26.80 -14.04 -14.86
C ARG A 412 27.97 -13.71 -15.79
N PRO A 413 28.73 -14.69 -16.32
CA PRO A 413 29.82 -14.40 -17.23
C PRO A 413 29.29 -13.60 -18.42
N ALA A 414 29.89 -12.44 -18.67
CA ALA A 414 29.61 -11.66 -19.86
C ALA A 414 30.02 -12.50 -21.07
N VAL A 415 29.03 -13.00 -21.82
CA VAL A 415 29.22 -13.53 -23.17
C VAL A 415 29.48 -12.32 -24.07
N ASN A 416 30.73 -11.86 -24.09
CA ASN A 416 31.20 -10.93 -25.12
C ASN A 416 31.52 -11.74 -26.37
N ALA A 417 30.50 -12.04 -27.17
CA ALA A 417 30.66 -12.44 -28.55
C ALA A 417 30.65 -11.16 -29.42
N HIS A 418 31.81 -10.52 -29.55
CA HIS A 418 32.11 -9.68 -30.71
C HIS A 418 33.53 -9.99 -31.16
N THR A 419 33.64 -11.06 -31.95
CA THR A 419 34.79 -11.33 -32.80
C THR A 419 34.92 -10.19 -33.80
N VAL A 420 35.89 -9.31 -33.57
CA VAL A 420 36.34 -8.33 -34.57
C VAL A 420 37.15 -9.10 -35.62
N LEU A 421 36.62 -9.17 -36.84
CA LEU A 421 37.32 -9.65 -38.02
C LEU A 421 38.50 -8.72 -38.36
N PRO A 422 39.72 -9.24 -38.57
CA PRO A 422 40.84 -8.44 -39.07
C PRO A 422 40.69 -8.19 -40.58
N GLY A 423 40.80 -6.93 -40.99
CA GLY A 423 40.86 -6.53 -42.40
C GLY A 423 42.18 -6.98 -43.06
N PRO A 424 42.17 -7.27 -44.38
CA PRO A 424 43.32 -7.86 -45.06
C PRO A 424 44.43 -6.83 -45.34
N ALA A 425 45.68 -7.25 -45.12
CA ALA A 425 46.88 -6.52 -45.50
C ALA A 425 47.19 -6.64 -47.00
N PRO A 426 47.79 -5.62 -47.64
CA PRO A 426 48.12 -5.63 -49.06
C PRO A 426 49.37 -6.47 -49.36
N VAL A 427 49.29 -7.32 -50.39
CA VAL A 427 50.42 -8.09 -50.93
C VAL A 427 51.12 -7.26 -51.99
N ALA A 428 52.41 -6.97 -51.77
CA ALA A 428 53.29 -6.38 -52.77
C ALA A 428 53.68 -7.42 -53.82
N HIS A 429 53.47 -7.09 -55.09
CA HIS A 429 54.04 -7.80 -56.24
C HIS A 429 55.52 -7.44 -56.41
N HIS A 430 56.39 -8.44 -56.58
CA HIS A 430 57.61 -8.23 -57.35
C HIS A 430 57.97 -9.46 -58.20
N ARG A 431 57.96 -9.19 -59.52
CA ARG A 431 58.53 -9.90 -60.67
C ARG A 431 57.95 -11.25 -61.10
#